data_AF-A0A5K1AIS2-F1
#
_entry.id   AF-A0A5K1AIS2-F1
#
_cell.length_a   1.000
_cell.length_b   1.000
_cell.length_c   1.000
_cell.angle_alpha   90.00
_cell.angle_beta   90.00
_cell.angle_gamma   90.00
#
_symmetry.space_group_name_H-M   'P 1'
#
loop_
_entity.id
_entity.type
_entity.pdbx_description
1 polymer ?
#
loop_
_entity_poly.entity_id
_entity_poly.type
_entity_poly.pdbx_seq_one_letter_code
_entity_poly.pdbx_strand_id
1 'polypeptide(L)' 'VDYEKVCQGWKKLARSSQSDWTKNLETIVQWSPYSSEADLLQE' A
#
# COMPACT_ATOMS: atom_id res chain seq x y z
N VAL A 1 -8.24 -5.74 -3.65
CA VAL A 1 -7.22 -6.81 -3.78
C VAL A 1 -5.97 -6.11 -4.25
N ASP A 2 -4.94 -6.08 -3.42
CA ASP A 2 -3.70 -5.35 -3.71
C ASP A 2 -2.71 -6.23 -4.47
N TYR A 3 -1.89 -5.63 -5.34
CA TYR A 3 -0.91 -6.32 -6.16
C TYR A 3 0.42 -5.57 -6.12
N GLU A 4 1.54 -6.29 -5.96
CA GLU A 4 2.88 -5.75 -6.15
C GLU A 4 3.39 -6.06 -7.57
N LYS A 5 4.07 -5.10 -8.20
CA LYS A 5 4.75 -5.31 -9.48
C LYS A 5 6.10 -5.95 -9.23
N VAL A 6 6.26 -7.22 -9.63
CA VAL A 6 7.52 -7.97 -9.60
C VAL A 6 8.05 -8.14 -11.01
N CYS A 7 9.32 -8.51 -11.17
CA CYS A 7 9.95 -8.67 -12.49
C CYS A 7 9.18 -9.60 -13.45
N GLN A 8 8.41 -10.55 -12.94
CA GLN A 8 7.61 -11.50 -13.73
C GLN A 8 6.10 -11.19 -13.77
N GLY A 9 5.66 -10.00 -13.34
CA GLY A 9 4.27 -9.56 -13.46
C GLY A 9 3.66 -9.03 -12.17
N TRP A 10 2.37 -9.28 -11.96
CA TRP A 10 1.63 -8.81 -10.78
C TRP A 10 1.46 -9.95 -9.79
N LYS A 11 2.04 -9.78 -8.60
CA LYS A 11 1.86 -10.72 -7.49
C LYS A 11 0.77 -10.18 -6.57
N LYS A 12 -0.26 -11.00 -6.33
CA LYS A 12 -1.36 -10.68 -5.41
C LYS A 12 -0.78 -10.57 -4.00
N LEU A 13 -0.89 -9.40 -3.39
CA LEU A 13 -0.48 -9.19 -2.00
C LEU A 13 -1.53 -9.86 -1.10
N ALA A 14 -1.13 -10.95 -0.45
CA ALA A 14 -1.88 -11.43 0.71
C ALA A 14 -1.57 -10.48 1.86
N ARG A 15 -2.59 -9.81 2.42
CA ARG A 15 -2.43 -8.93 3.60
C ARG A 15 -2.17 -9.78 4.85
N SER A 16 -1.01 -10.44 4.90
CA SER A 16 -0.63 -11.32 6.00
C SER A 16 0.30 -10.63 7.01
N SER A 17 0.99 -9.56 6.62
CA SER A 17 1.97 -8.90 7.48
C SER A 17 1.79 -7.40 7.58
N GLN A 18 2.16 -6.83 8.74
CA GLN A 18 2.20 -5.39 8.96
C GLN A 18 3.15 -4.69 7.97
N SER A 19 4.22 -5.36 7.54
CA SER A 19 5.16 -4.85 6.54
C SER A 19 4.53 -4.68 5.15
N ASP A 20 3.57 -5.53 4.77
CA ASP A 20 2.86 -5.39 3.49
C ASP A 20 1.94 -4.16 3.52
N TRP A 21 1.36 -3.86 4.68
CA TRP A 21 0.59 -2.64 4.89
C TRP A 21 1.47 -1.39 4.79
N THR A 22 2.64 -1.38 5.43
CA THR A 22 3.56 -0.23 5.38
C THR A 22 3.97 0.13 3.95
N LYS A 23 4.31 -0.86 3.11
CA LYS A 23 4.63 -0.60 1.69
C LYS A 23 3.46 -0.02 0.91
N ASN A 24 2.25 -0.51 1.19
CA ASN A 24 1.05 0.00 0.54
C ASN A 24 0.78 1.44 1.00
N LEU A 25 0.90 1.72 2.30
CA LEU A 25 0.77 3.05 2.87
C LEU A 25 1.75 4.04 2.23
N GLU A 26 3.03 3.69 2.11
CA GLU A 26 4.03 4.53 1.44
C GLU A 26 3.64 4.83 -0.01
N THR A 27 3.13 3.82 -0.72
CA THR A 27 2.66 3.97 -2.10
C THR A 27 1.43 4.89 -2.16
N ILE A 28 0.46 4.70 -1.27
CA ILE A 28 -0.74 5.53 -1.24
C ILE A 28 -0.34 6.97 -0.94
N VAL A 29 0.46 7.23 0.10
CA VAL A 29 0.93 8.58 0.43
C VAL A 29 1.68 9.23 -0.73
N GLN A 30 2.47 8.48 -1.51
CA GLN A 30 3.18 9.01 -2.66
C GLN A 30 2.27 9.44 -3.82
N TRP A 31 1.16 8.74 -4.06
CA TRP A 31 0.30 8.92 -5.24
C TRP A 31 -1.07 9.54 -4.92
N SER A 32 -1.36 9.78 -3.65
CA SER A 32 -2.63 10.30 -3.16
C SER A 32 -2.44 11.68 -2.53
N PRO A 33 -3.54 12.42 -2.28
CA PRO A 33 -3.48 13.70 -1.57
C PRO A 33 -3.24 13.57 -0.06
N TYR A 34 -3.13 12.35 0.48
CA TYR A 34 -2.92 12.11 1.91
C TYR A 34 -1.44 12.17 2.24
N SER A 35 -1.09 12.87 3.32
CA SER A 35 0.32 13.06 3.72
C SER A 35 0.77 12.02 4.75
N SER A 36 -0.16 11.29 5.36
CA SER A 36 0.12 10.31 6.42
C SER A 36 -0.99 9.25 6.55
N GLU A 37 -0.71 8.19 7.31
CA GLU A 37 -1.72 7.18 7.68
C GLU A 37 -2.88 7.81 8.46
N ALA A 38 -2.59 8.79 9.31
CA ALA A 38 -3.63 9.47 10.08
C ALA A 38 -4.63 10.18 9.16
N ASP A 39 -4.14 10.85 8.12
CA ASP A 39 -5.00 11.51 7.13
C ASP A 39 -5.85 10.52 6.33
N LEU A 40 -5.30 9.33 6.03
CA LEU A 40 -6.01 8.25 5.34
C LEU A 40 -7.13 7.64 6.18
N LEU A 41 -6.95 7.55 7.50
CA LEU A 41 -7.88 6.91 8.42
C LEU A 41 -8.94 7.86 8.98
N GLN A 42 -8.89 9.15 8.63
CA GLN A 42 -9.79 10.17 9.16
C GLN A 42 -11.06 10.42 8.33
N GLU A 43 -11.26 9.66 7.24
CA GLU A 43 -12.42 9.73 6.32
C GLU A 43 -13.58 8.79 6.70
#